data_AF-A0A1B7XAT3-F1
#
_entry.id   AF-A0A1B7XAT3-F1
#
_cell.length_a   1.000
_cell.length_b   1.000
_cell.length_c   1.000
_cell.angle_alpha   90.00
_cell.angle_beta   90.00
_cell.angle_gamma   90.00
#
_symmetry.space_group_name_H-M   'P 1'
#
loop_
_entity.id
_entity.type
_entity.pdbx_description
1 polymer ?
#
loop_
_entity_poly.entity_id
_entity_poly.type
_entity_poly.pdbx_seq_one_letter_code
_entity_poly.pdbx_strand_id
1 'polypeptide(L)'
;MKSNKWLPIAVTFCILALGIPAGLITIYHYANPQPFVSPSFPWGEYGSLYAGIFTLAAAALSLATLIYLVSFNREMQKENRDFIEQQSQLMREQLKLSQLESYINHKKLFSELLDDIERSSKKKFYFANRSRLYSLLFPNNNSEQVTTSYTLEKVTPDTETIKKLLSQFDKLGNDIKNILGDKKDSETHITNTIDLSYNLEMRYQQGESMIGDVFWDGAYSGINIFSLEESIIDIESVLNELLEFTGNAFKTKYSHKVEGDWLTDKLLERFKTQEAGYVIQIHDPHQRAQFVSQIKKNAQNLIKHSNYESVYRHARDILFTKHKAQQLKTSMRCRSLGDDFYGIINGFVPEDGTDGRSSANILHHIHKLKSS
;
A
#
# COMPACT_ATOMS: atom_id res chain seq x y z
N MET A 1 -34.56 43.91 9.60
CA MET A 1 -35.94 44.05 9.08
C MET A 1 -35.88 44.60 7.66
N LYS A 2 -36.03 43.75 6.63
CA LYS A 2 -36.12 44.22 5.23
C LYS A 2 -37.40 45.07 5.12
N SER A 3 -37.25 46.36 4.77
CA SER A 3 -38.37 47.27 4.49
C SER A 3 -39.27 46.64 3.42
N ASN A 4 -40.53 46.38 3.77
CA ASN A 4 -41.48 45.67 2.91
C ASN A 4 -42.01 46.62 1.82
N LYS A 5 -41.17 46.87 0.81
CA LYS A 5 -41.46 47.79 -0.32
C LYS A 5 -42.72 47.42 -1.11
N TRP A 6 -43.23 46.20 -0.93
CA TRP A 6 -44.45 45.69 -1.58
C TRP A 6 -45.75 46.13 -0.91
N LEU A 7 -45.72 46.39 0.39
CA LEU A 7 -46.88 46.85 1.15
C LEU A 7 -47.48 48.16 0.58
N PRO A 8 -46.70 49.23 0.32
CA PRO A 8 -47.26 50.46 -0.25
C PRO A 8 -47.76 50.29 -1.70
N ILE A 9 -47.13 49.42 -2.50
CA ILE A 9 -47.56 49.16 -3.89
C ILE A 9 -48.91 48.43 -3.89
N ALA A 10 -49.05 47.38 -3.07
CA ALA A 10 -50.31 46.66 -2.91
C ALA A 10 -51.44 47.57 -2.41
N VAL A 11 -51.15 48.41 -1.40
CA VAL A 11 -52.11 49.40 -0.88
C VAL A 11 -52.53 50.40 -1.96
N THR A 12 -51.59 50.88 -2.79
CA THR A 12 -51.89 51.80 -3.89
C THR A 12 -52.81 51.16 -4.95
N PHE A 13 -52.54 49.90 -5.32
CA PHE A 13 -53.39 49.16 -6.27
C PHE A 13 -54.78 48.87 -5.69
N CYS A 14 -54.90 48.53 -4.40
CA CYS A 14 -56.20 48.36 -3.75
C CYS A 14 -57.00 49.67 -3.71
N ILE A 15 -56.34 50.80 -3.44
CA ILE A 15 -56.98 52.13 -3.44
C ILE A 15 -57.43 52.50 -4.86
N LEU A 16 -56.64 52.20 -5.90
CA LEU A 16 -57.06 52.46 -7.29
C LEU A 16 -58.19 51.53 -7.73
N ALA A 17 -58.11 50.23 -7.38
CA ALA A 17 -59.10 49.23 -7.76
C ALA A 17 -60.45 49.37 -7.04
N LEU A 18 -60.50 49.98 -5.85
CA LEU A 18 -61.76 50.24 -5.13
C LEU A 18 -62.19 51.71 -5.20
N GLY A 19 -61.24 52.63 -5.18
CA GLY A 19 -61.48 54.07 -5.16
C GLY A 19 -61.91 54.62 -6.52
N ILE A 20 -61.36 54.14 -7.65
CA ILE A 20 -61.79 54.57 -8.98
C ILE A 20 -63.25 54.12 -9.26
N PRO A 21 -63.63 52.85 -9.01
CA PRO A 21 -65.03 52.44 -9.11
C PRO A 21 -65.96 53.28 -8.23
N ALA A 22 -65.65 53.42 -6.94
CA ALA A 22 -66.48 54.19 -6.01
C ALA A 22 -66.60 55.67 -6.43
N GLY A 23 -65.52 56.27 -6.92
CA GLY A 23 -65.49 57.63 -7.47
C GLY A 23 -66.35 57.78 -8.73
N LEU A 24 -66.24 56.86 -9.68
CA LEU A 24 -67.05 56.88 -10.91
C LEU A 24 -68.54 56.67 -10.61
N ILE A 25 -68.87 55.76 -9.69
CA ILE A 25 -70.24 55.49 -9.25
C ILE A 25 -70.85 56.72 -8.58
N THR A 26 -70.10 57.39 -7.69
CA THR A 26 -70.57 58.61 -7.00
C THR A 26 -70.74 59.79 -7.95
N ILE A 27 -69.80 60.02 -8.87
CA ILE A 27 -69.91 61.08 -9.90
C ILE A 27 -71.10 60.81 -10.82
N TYR A 28 -71.30 59.57 -11.25
CA TYR A 28 -72.41 59.21 -12.13
C TYR A 28 -73.78 59.36 -11.44
N HIS A 29 -73.89 58.95 -10.18
CA HIS A 29 -75.11 59.17 -9.39
C HIS A 29 -75.39 60.64 -9.08
N TYR A 30 -74.34 61.45 -8.89
CA TYR A 30 -74.49 62.89 -8.71
C TYR A 30 -74.96 63.58 -9.99
N ALA A 31 -74.44 63.18 -11.15
CA ALA A 31 -74.83 63.73 -12.45
C ALA A 31 -76.24 63.31 -12.88
N ASN A 32 -76.73 62.14 -12.43
CA ASN A 32 -78.05 61.60 -12.76
C ASN A 32 -78.85 61.24 -11.49
N PRO A 33 -79.44 62.23 -10.79
CA PRO A 33 -80.24 61.98 -9.60
C PRO A 33 -81.62 61.43 -9.97
N GLN A 34 -81.69 60.14 -10.33
CA GLN A 34 -82.96 59.41 -10.47
C GLN A 34 -83.20 58.50 -9.27
N PRO A 35 -84.45 58.42 -8.74
CA PRO A 35 -84.78 57.48 -7.68
C PRO A 35 -84.68 56.04 -8.21
N PHE A 36 -84.00 55.16 -7.45
CA PHE A 36 -83.74 53.75 -7.80
C PHE A 36 -84.99 52.88 -8.10
N VAL A 37 -86.20 53.42 -7.96
CA VAL A 37 -87.48 52.68 -8.04
C VAL A 37 -88.35 53.14 -9.23
N SER A 38 -87.81 53.89 -10.20
CA SER A 38 -88.59 54.29 -11.38
C SER A 38 -88.76 53.15 -12.40
N PRO A 39 -89.95 52.95 -13.01
CA PRO A 39 -90.18 51.91 -14.02
C PRO A 39 -89.36 52.08 -15.32
N SER A 40 -88.82 53.28 -15.55
CA SER A 40 -87.95 53.62 -16.69
C SER A 40 -86.45 53.62 -16.35
N PHE A 41 -86.04 53.01 -15.24
CA PHE A 41 -84.63 52.99 -14.82
C PHE A 41 -83.81 52.13 -15.78
N PRO A 42 -82.75 52.67 -16.43
CA PRO A 42 -82.01 51.97 -17.48
C PRO A 42 -81.00 50.96 -16.89
N TRP A 43 -81.52 49.89 -16.27
CA TRP A 43 -80.72 48.84 -15.61
C TRP A 43 -79.62 48.25 -16.50
N GLY A 44 -79.84 48.16 -17.81
CA GLY A 44 -78.85 47.66 -18.77
C GLY A 44 -77.62 48.57 -18.92
N GLU A 45 -77.82 49.89 -18.91
CA GLU A 45 -76.73 50.87 -19.00
C GLU A 45 -75.89 50.88 -17.73
N TYR A 46 -76.55 50.84 -16.57
CA TYR A 46 -75.88 50.70 -15.28
C TYR A 46 -75.11 49.38 -15.20
N GLY A 47 -75.74 48.25 -15.55
CA GLY A 47 -75.10 46.93 -15.53
C GLY A 47 -73.85 46.87 -16.39
N SER A 48 -73.88 47.45 -17.59
CA SER A 48 -72.71 47.54 -18.49
C SER A 48 -71.59 48.41 -17.92
N LEU A 49 -71.93 49.56 -17.33
CA LEU A 49 -70.96 50.46 -16.68
C LEU A 49 -70.28 49.79 -15.48
N TYR A 50 -71.07 49.18 -14.57
CA TYR A 50 -70.54 48.44 -13.43
C TYR A 50 -69.68 47.26 -13.87
N ALA A 51 -70.15 46.47 -14.85
CA ALA A 51 -69.37 45.36 -15.41
C ALA A 51 -68.02 45.85 -15.97
N GLY A 52 -68.00 46.91 -16.78
CA GLY A 52 -66.77 47.48 -17.33
C GLY A 52 -65.80 47.97 -16.26
N ILE A 53 -66.32 48.65 -15.22
CA ILE A 53 -65.53 49.13 -14.08
C ILE A 53 -64.93 47.95 -13.29
N PHE A 54 -65.72 46.92 -12.97
CA PHE A 54 -65.23 45.75 -12.24
C PHE A 54 -64.25 44.91 -13.07
N THR A 55 -64.45 44.79 -14.38
CA THR A 55 -63.48 44.15 -15.29
C THR A 55 -62.16 44.90 -15.32
N LEU A 56 -62.17 46.23 -15.35
CA LEU A 56 -60.95 47.05 -15.30
C LEU A 56 -60.23 46.90 -13.95
N ALA A 57 -60.97 46.90 -12.84
CA ALA A 57 -60.41 46.64 -11.51
C ALA A 57 -59.79 45.23 -11.41
N ALA A 58 -60.46 44.20 -11.92
CA ALA A 58 -59.96 42.84 -11.97
C ALA A 58 -58.69 42.71 -12.83
N ALA A 59 -58.65 43.39 -14.00
CA ALA A 59 -57.46 43.44 -14.85
C ALA A 59 -56.28 44.13 -14.14
N ALA A 60 -56.52 45.24 -13.43
CA ALA A 60 -55.49 45.94 -12.67
C ALA A 60 -54.91 45.08 -11.52
N LEU A 61 -55.77 44.37 -10.78
CA LEU A 61 -55.34 43.42 -9.74
C LEU A 61 -54.54 42.25 -10.31
N SER A 62 -54.96 41.73 -11.47
CA SER A 62 -54.26 40.64 -12.15
C SER A 62 -52.86 41.08 -12.63
N LEU A 63 -52.74 42.29 -13.16
CA LEU A 63 -51.46 42.89 -13.55
C LEU A 63 -50.54 43.10 -12.34
N ALA A 64 -51.08 43.63 -11.23
CA ALA A 64 -50.33 43.78 -9.98
C ALA A 64 -49.80 42.44 -9.45
N THR A 65 -50.62 41.39 -9.53
CA THR A 65 -50.25 40.03 -9.12
C THR A 65 -49.12 39.47 -9.99
N LEU A 66 -49.18 39.69 -11.32
CA LEU A 66 -48.13 39.27 -12.24
C LEU A 66 -46.79 39.96 -11.94
N ILE A 67 -46.81 41.27 -11.69
CA ILE A 67 -45.62 42.04 -11.32
C ILE A 67 -45.01 41.52 -10.03
N TYR A 68 -45.86 41.28 -9.01
CA TYR A 68 -45.41 40.70 -7.74
C TYR A 68 -44.78 39.32 -7.95
N LEU A 69 -45.44 38.43 -8.68
CA LEU A 69 -44.95 37.07 -8.91
C LEU A 69 -43.62 37.05 -9.67
N VAL A 70 -43.44 37.92 -10.66
CA VAL A 70 -42.14 38.09 -11.36
C VAL A 70 -41.06 38.59 -10.40
N SER A 71 -41.37 39.55 -9.55
CA SER A 71 -40.41 40.09 -8.59
C SER A 71 -39.99 39.08 -7.52
N PHE A 72 -40.96 38.32 -7.00
CA PHE A 72 -40.77 37.27 -6.01
C PHE A 72 -39.93 36.13 -6.60
N ASN A 73 -40.25 35.69 -7.82
CA ASN A 73 -39.45 34.69 -8.53
C ASN A 73 -38.00 35.16 -8.74
N ARG A 74 -37.79 36.45 -9.04
CA ARG A 74 -36.42 37.00 -9.17
C ARG A 74 -35.66 37.01 -7.84
N GLU A 75 -36.31 37.33 -6.73
CA GLU A 75 -35.67 37.30 -5.40
C GLU A 75 -35.31 35.86 -5.01
N MET A 76 -36.25 34.92 -5.16
CA MET A 76 -36.01 33.49 -4.91
C MET A 76 -34.88 32.92 -5.79
N GLN A 77 -34.79 33.32 -7.06
CA GLN A 77 -33.69 32.90 -7.93
C GLN A 77 -32.33 33.48 -7.52
N LYS A 78 -32.29 34.66 -6.89
CA LYS A 78 -31.04 35.22 -6.35
C LYS A 78 -30.63 34.46 -5.10
N GLU A 79 -31.53 34.29 -4.14
CA GLU A 79 -31.25 33.55 -2.90
C GLU A 79 -30.83 32.10 -3.19
N ASN A 80 -31.48 31.43 -4.15
CA ASN A 80 -31.06 30.10 -4.59
C ASN A 80 -29.66 30.08 -5.20
N ARG A 81 -29.28 31.09 -6.01
CA ARG A 81 -27.93 31.17 -6.58
C ARG A 81 -26.88 31.40 -5.50
N ASP A 82 -27.13 32.32 -4.58
CA ASP A 82 -26.22 32.63 -3.48
C ASP A 82 -26.04 31.40 -2.58
N PHE A 83 -27.13 30.67 -2.29
CA PHE A 83 -27.09 29.42 -1.53
C PHE A 83 -26.29 28.32 -2.25
N ILE A 84 -26.52 28.11 -3.54
CA ILE A 84 -25.77 27.14 -4.35
C ILE A 84 -24.28 27.50 -4.38
N GLU A 85 -23.96 28.79 -4.52
CA GLU A 85 -22.57 29.25 -4.54
C GLU A 85 -21.88 28.96 -3.20
N GLN A 86 -22.52 29.33 -2.07
CA GLN A 86 -22.01 29.03 -0.73
C GLN A 86 -21.85 27.52 -0.50
N GLN A 87 -22.84 26.72 -0.88
CA GLN A 87 -22.78 25.27 -0.76
C GLN A 87 -21.64 24.69 -1.60
N SER A 88 -21.41 25.22 -2.81
CA SER A 88 -20.30 24.79 -3.67
C SER A 88 -18.93 25.12 -3.07
N GLN A 89 -18.80 26.27 -2.39
CA GLN A 89 -17.57 26.67 -1.71
C GLN A 89 -17.27 25.73 -0.54
N LEU A 90 -18.26 25.50 0.33
CA LEU A 90 -18.13 24.57 1.45
C LEU A 90 -17.81 23.15 0.97
N MET A 91 -18.46 22.69 -0.10
CA MET A 91 -18.19 21.38 -0.69
C MET A 91 -16.75 21.26 -1.19
N ARG A 92 -16.21 22.31 -1.85
CA ARG A 92 -14.81 22.32 -2.30
C ARG A 92 -13.84 22.25 -1.12
N GLU A 93 -14.10 22.95 -0.04
CA GLU A 93 -13.26 22.90 1.17
C GLU A 93 -13.32 21.52 1.84
N GLN A 94 -14.51 20.94 1.95
CA GLN A 94 -14.69 19.59 2.48
C GLN A 94 -13.98 18.54 1.63
N LEU A 95 -14.04 18.65 0.29
CA LEU A 95 -13.31 17.76 -0.62
C LEU A 95 -11.79 17.85 -0.40
N LYS A 96 -11.24 19.06 -0.25
CA LYS A 96 -9.81 19.24 0.04
C LYS A 96 -9.40 18.63 1.37
N LEU A 97 -10.20 18.81 2.42
CA LEU A 97 -9.94 18.20 3.72
C LEU A 97 -10.00 16.67 3.65
N SER A 98 -10.98 16.11 2.93
CA SER A 98 -11.10 14.68 2.71
C SER A 98 -9.92 14.10 1.93
N GLN A 99 -9.42 14.80 0.91
CA GLN A 99 -8.21 14.40 0.17
C GLN A 99 -6.96 14.40 1.06
N LEU A 100 -6.77 15.44 1.87
CA LEU A 100 -5.66 15.51 2.81
C LEU A 100 -5.73 14.37 3.84
N GLU A 101 -6.91 14.10 4.38
CA GLU A 101 -7.14 13.00 5.31
C GLU A 101 -6.84 11.64 4.65
N SER A 102 -7.29 11.44 3.41
CA SER A 102 -6.97 10.25 2.61
C SER A 102 -5.46 10.08 2.42
N TYR A 103 -4.74 11.17 2.12
CA TYR A 103 -3.28 11.16 1.96
C TYR A 103 -2.57 10.73 3.25
N ILE A 104 -2.94 11.35 4.38
CA ILE A 104 -2.36 11.05 5.69
C ILE A 104 -2.64 9.59 6.08
N ASN A 105 -3.89 9.15 5.91
CA ASN A 105 -4.31 7.80 6.23
C ASN A 105 -3.59 6.76 5.35
N HIS A 106 -3.46 7.00 4.05
CA HIS A 106 -2.76 6.08 3.16
C HIS A 106 -1.27 5.96 3.51
N LYS A 107 -0.60 7.07 3.81
CA LYS A 107 0.80 7.07 4.25
C LYS A 107 0.97 6.38 5.62
N LYS A 108 -0.01 6.52 6.51
CA LYS A 108 -0.04 5.84 7.80
C LYS A 108 -0.18 4.33 7.64
N LEU A 109 -1.17 3.87 6.85
CA LEU A 109 -1.37 2.46 6.54
C LEU A 109 -0.13 1.82 5.91
N PHE A 110 0.54 2.54 5.00
CA PHE A 110 1.81 2.09 4.45
C PHE A 110 2.89 1.91 5.52
N SER A 111 2.99 2.85 6.47
CA SER A 111 3.97 2.76 7.55
C SER A 111 3.67 1.60 8.51
N GLU A 112 2.39 1.34 8.78
CA GLU A 112 1.93 0.21 9.58
C GLU A 112 2.22 -1.13 8.89
N LEU A 113 2.01 -1.23 7.57
CA LEU A 113 2.40 -2.39 6.78
C LEU A 113 3.90 -2.70 6.93
N LEU A 114 4.76 -1.68 6.80
CA LEU A 114 6.20 -1.86 6.97
C LEU A 114 6.56 -2.31 8.40
N ASP A 115 5.88 -1.79 9.42
CA ASP A 115 6.06 -2.25 10.80
C ASP A 115 5.69 -3.73 10.97
N ASP A 116 4.62 -4.18 10.33
CA ASP A 116 4.18 -5.56 10.40
C ASP A 116 5.14 -6.51 9.67
N ILE A 117 5.73 -6.08 8.55
CA ILE A 117 6.81 -6.80 7.86
C ILE A 117 8.08 -6.89 8.73
N GLU A 118 8.48 -5.81 9.40
CA GLU A 118 9.63 -5.82 10.32
C GLU A 118 9.38 -6.75 11.53
N ARG A 119 8.14 -6.82 12.02
CA ARG A 119 7.76 -7.73 13.12
C ARG A 119 7.73 -9.19 12.66
N SER A 120 7.17 -9.48 11.49
CA SER A 120 7.05 -10.84 10.95
C SER A 120 8.44 -11.44 10.65
N SER A 121 9.37 -10.61 10.19
CA SER A 121 10.78 -10.97 10.00
C SER A 121 11.61 -11.05 11.30
N LYS A 122 10.97 -11.00 12.48
CA LYS A 122 11.62 -11.03 13.80
C LYS A 122 12.70 -9.95 13.97
N LYS A 123 12.54 -8.80 13.31
CA LYS A 123 13.50 -7.68 13.28
C LYS A 123 14.87 -8.05 12.69
N LYS A 124 14.92 -9.01 11.76
CA LYS A 124 16.15 -9.30 10.99
C LYS A 124 16.63 -8.08 10.19
N PHE A 125 15.67 -7.32 9.65
CA PHE A 125 15.92 -6.08 8.92
C PHE A 125 14.93 -5.00 9.36
N TYR A 126 15.24 -3.75 8.98
CA TYR A 126 14.40 -2.59 9.13
C TYR A 126 14.42 -1.75 7.85
N PHE A 127 13.38 -0.94 7.64
CA PHE A 127 13.31 -0.03 6.51
C PHE A 127 13.98 1.31 6.85
N ALA A 128 15.12 1.61 6.21
CA ALA A 128 15.92 2.80 6.52
C ALA A 128 15.18 4.11 6.22
N ASN A 129 14.45 4.17 5.10
CA ASN A 129 13.70 5.35 4.71
C ASN A 129 12.31 5.00 4.17
N ARG A 130 11.36 4.85 5.09
CA ARG A 130 9.96 4.56 4.80
C ARG A 130 9.30 5.62 3.91
N SER A 131 9.63 6.89 4.13
CA SER A 131 9.06 8.00 3.33
C SER A 131 9.57 7.98 1.89
N ARG A 132 10.85 7.67 1.69
CA ARG A 132 11.43 7.50 0.35
C ARG A 132 10.78 6.31 -0.35
N LEU A 133 10.66 5.17 0.30
CA LEU A 133 9.99 4.00 -0.27
C LEU A 133 8.54 4.33 -0.67
N TYR A 134 7.79 5.02 0.19
CA TYR A 134 6.44 5.49 -0.16
C TYR A 134 6.43 6.38 -1.41
N SER A 135 7.32 7.40 -1.47
CA SER A 135 7.41 8.31 -2.62
C SER A 135 7.88 7.61 -3.90
N LEU A 136 8.62 6.51 -3.79
CA LEU A 136 9.06 5.70 -4.91
C LEU A 136 7.91 4.89 -5.51
N LEU A 137 6.99 4.41 -4.67
CA LEU A 137 5.81 3.65 -5.10
C LEU A 137 4.67 4.55 -5.58
N PHE A 138 4.54 5.75 -4.99
CA PHE A 138 3.49 6.72 -5.30
C PHE A 138 4.08 8.13 -5.49
N PRO A 139 4.86 8.36 -6.57
CA PRO A 139 5.53 9.64 -6.80
C PRO A 139 4.58 10.82 -6.99
N ASN A 140 3.36 10.56 -7.48
CA ASN A 140 2.35 11.60 -7.69
C ASN A 140 1.47 11.88 -6.46
N ASN A 141 1.60 11.12 -5.36
CA ASN A 141 0.76 11.32 -4.19
C ASN A 141 1.13 12.58 -3.41
N ASN A 142 0.16 13.47 -3.23
CA ASN A 142 0.28 14.70 -2.44
C ASN A 142 -1.06 15.00 -1.73
N SER A 143 -1.16 16.17 -1.08
CA SER A 143 -2.37 16.55 -0.35
C SER A 143 -3.61 16.79 -1.22
N GLU A 144 -3.43 16.97 -2.53
CA GLU A 144 -4.51 17.24 -3.49
C GLU A 144 -4.89 15.99 -4.31
N GLN A 145 -3.94 15.08 -4.52
CA GLN A 145 -4.13 13.87 -5.31
C GLN A 145 -3.57 12.64 -4.58
N VAL A 146 -4.45 11.67 -4.36
CA VAL A 146 -4.11 10.39 -3.71
C VAL A 146 -4.52 9.24 -4.62
N THR A 147 -3.53 8.46 -5.03
CA THR A 147 -3.69 7.19 -5.71
C THR A 147 -3.39 6.08 -4.71
N THR A 148 -4.37 5.20 -4.50
CA THR A 148 -4.25 4.05 -3.58
C THR A 148 -3.83 2.77 -4.29
N SER A 149 -4.09 2.67 -5.59
CA SER A 149 -3.68 1.52 -6.41
C SER A 149 -3.45 1.92 -7.86
N TYR A 150 -2.67 1.12 -8.57
CA TYR A 150 -2.43 1.31 -10.00
C TYR A 150 -2.21 -0.03 -10.71
N THR A 151 -2.51 -0.05 -12.00
CA THR A 151 -2.33 -1.24 -12.84
C THR A 151 -0.96 -1.22 -13.50
N LEU A 152 -0.17 -2.29 -13.31
CA LEU A 152 1.15 -2.45 -13.93
C LEU A 152 1.13 -2.52 -15.46
N GLU A 153 0.00 -2.63 -16.14
CA GLU A 153 -0.05 -2.70 -17.61
C GLU A 153 0.23 -1.34 -18.28
N LYS A 154 -0.15 -0.24 -17.64
CA LYS A 154 0.07 1.10 -18.18
C LYS A 154 1.42 1.62 -17.70
N VAL A 155 2.27 2.10 -18.62
CA VAL A 155 3.54 2.74 -18.22
C VAL A 155 3.22 4.17 -17.79
N THR A 156 3.11 4.35 -16.48
CA THR A 156 3.10 5.66 -15.82
C THR A 156 4.32 5.78 -14.90
N PRO A 157 4.74 7.00 -14.52
CA PRO A 157 5.81 7.20 -13.55
C PRO A 157 5.61 6.39 -12.26
N ASP A 158 4.37 6.25 -11.80
CA ASP A 158 4.02 5.46 -10.60
C ASP A 158 4.33 3.97 -10.75
N THR A 159 4.20 3.43 -11.97
CA THR A 159 4.46 2.00 -12.24
C THR A 159 5.92 1.69 -12.55
N GLU A 160 6.74 2.69 -12.91
CA GLU A 160 8.11 2.47 -13.40
C GLU A 160 9.00 1.86 -12.31
N THR A 161 8.89 2.35 -11.08
CA THR A 161 9.70 1.87 -9.97
C THR A 161 9.40 0.42 -9.60
N ILE A 162 8.12 0.06 -9.38
CA ILE A 162 7.76 -1.34 -9.13
C ILE A 162 8.14 -2.22 -10.30
N LYS A 163 7.90 -1.81 -11.55
CA LYS A 163 8.31 -2.60 -12.73
C LYS A 163 9.80 -2.86 -12.74
N LYS A 164 10.61 -1.84 -12.40
CA LYS A 164 12.06 -1.98 -12.30
C LYS A 164 12.43 -2.99 -11.22
N LEU A 165 11.86 -2.87 -10.01
CA LEU A 165 12.08 -3.81 -8.91
C LEU A 165 11.70 -5.25 -9.30
N LEU A 166 10.52 -5.44 -9.91
CA LEU A 166 10.07 -6.74 -10.40
C LEU A 166 10.99 -7.28 -11.48
N SER A 167 11.41 -6.45 -12.43
CA SER A 167 12.34 -6.88 -13.49
C SER A 167 13.71 -7.27 -12.92
N GLN A 168 14.17 -6.61 -11.85
CA GLN A 168 15.40 -6.97 -11.15
C GLN A 168 15.24 -8.29 -10.40
N PHE A 169 14.09 -8.50 -9.75
CA PHE A 169 13.79 -9.74 -9.05
C PHE A 169 13.60 -10.93 -10.02
N ASP A 170 12.93 -10.73 -11.15
CA ASP A 170 12.80 -11.73 -12.21
C ASP A 170 14.15 -12.07 -12.83
N LYS A 171 15.03 -11.07 -13.03
CA LYS A 171 16.41 -11.30 -13.44
C LYS A 171 17.15 -12.14 -12.41
N LEU A 172 17.05 -11.80 -11.12
CA LEU A 172 17.65 -12.57 -10.04
C LEU A 172 17.20 -14.05 -10.07
N GLY A 173 15.90 -14.29 -10.24
CA GLY A 173 15.33 -15.63 -10.37
C GLY A 173 15.73 -16.38 -11.65
N ASN A 174 16.01 -15.67 -12.75
CA ASN A 174 16.50 -16.25 -13.99
C ASN A 174 18.00 -16.52 -13.96
N ASP A 175 18.77 -15.66 -13.30
CA ASP A 175 20.20 -15.86 -13.06
C ASP A 175 20.38 -17.18 -12.31
N ILE A 176 19.60 -17.44 -11.25
CA ILE A 176 19.65 -18.72 -10.50
C ILE A 176 19.48 -19.95 -11.41
N LYS A 177 18.65 -19.85 -12.47
CA LYS A 177 18.46 -20.94 -13.45
C LYS A 177 19.63 -21.06 -14.43
N ASN A 178 20.28 -19.95 -14.77
CA ASN A 178 21.27 -19.86 -15.84
C ASN A 178 22.73 -19.94 -15.35
N ILE A 179 23.02 -19.71 -14.06
CA ILE A 179 24.39 -19.70 -13.49
C ILE A 179 25.04 -21.11 -13.43
N LEU A 180 24.42 -22.15 -14.00
CA LEU A 180 25.10 -23.44 -14.19
C LEU A 180 26.36 -23.36 -15.10
N GLY A 181 26.67 -22.20 -15.71
CA GLY A 181 27.74 -22.03 -16.70
C GLY A 181 29.04 -21.31 -16.27
N ASP A 182 29.02 -20.17 -15.54
CA ASP A 182 30.20 -19.29 -15.42
C ASP A 182 30.44 -18.66 -14.01
N LYS A 183 31.72 -18.41 -13.66
CA LYS A 183 32.17 -17.83 -12.38
C LYS A 183 31.78 -16.36 -12.21
N LYS A 184 31.73 -15.59 -13.31
CA LYS A 184 31.43 -14.14 -13.30
C LYS A 184 29.99 -13.83 -12.89
N ASP A 185 29.11 -14.82 -13.00
CA ASP A 185 27.69 -14.63 -12.74
C ASP A 185 27.34 -14.71 -11.24
N SER A 186 28.20 -15.33 -10.42
CA SER A 186 27.97 -15.47 -8.97
C SER A 186 28.15 -14.16 -8.16
N GLU A 187 29.15 -13.35 -8.51
CA GLU A 187 29.39 -12.03 -7.91
C GLU A 187 28.30 -11.03 -8.32
N THR A 188 27.91 -11.09 -9.60
CA THR A 188 26.77 -10.35 -10.15
C THR A 188 25.49 -10.70 -9.42
N HIS A 189 25.28 -11.98 -9.10
CA HIS A 189 24.11 -12.42 -8.33
C HIS A 189 24.05 -11.82 -6.93
N ILE A 190 25.15 -11.88 -6.15
CA ILE A 190 25.21 -11.24 -4.82
C ILE A 190 24.96 -9.73 -4.96
N THR A 191 25.63 -9.08 -5.90
CA THR A 191 25.50 -7.63 -6.12
C THR A 191 24.07 -7.26 -6.44
N ASN A 192 23.40 -8.01 -7.32
CA ASN A 192 21.99 -7.80 -7.66
C ASN A 192 21.06 -7.99 -6.44
N THR A 193 21.33 -8.98 -5.57
CA THR A 193 20.57 -9.17 -4.32
C THR A 193 20.77 -8.01 -3.36
N ILE A 194 22.01 -7.52 -3.22
CA ILE A 194 22.34 -6.36 -2.40
C ILE A 194 21.65 -5.12 -2.97
N ASP A 195 21.79 -4.84 -4.26
CA ASP A 195 21.16 -3.69 -4.91
C ASP A 195 19.64 -3.72 -4.77
N LEU A 196 19.02 -4.90 -4.88
CA LEU A 196 17.59 -5.05 -4.71
C LEU A 196 17.14 -4.74 -3.28
N SER A 197 17.86 -5.24 -2.26
CA SER A 197 17.57 -4.90 -0.87
C SER A 197 17.77 -3.40 -0.60
N TYR A 198 18.80 -2.79 -1.20
CA TYR A 198 19.03 -1.35 -1.15
C TYR A 198 17.90 -0.54 -1.77
N ASN A 199 17.41 -0.94 -2.96
CA ASN A 199 16.31 -0.27 -3.65
C ASN A 199 14.96 -0.43 -2.92
N LEU A 200 14.80 -1.49 -2.13
CA LEU A 200 13.68 -1.69 -1.21
C LEU A 200 13.85 -0.97 0.13
N GLU A 201 14.92 -0.20 0.30
CA GLU A 201 15.29 0.47 1.54
C GLU A 201 15.42 -0.48 2.74
N MET A 202 15.64 -1.78 2.48
CA MET A 202 15.89 -2.78 3.50
C MET A 202 17.32 -2.64 4.01
N ARG A 203 17.48 -2.58 5.34
CA ARG A 203 18.78 -2.66 6.00
C ARG A 203 18.75 -3.74 7.06
N TYR A 204 19.73 -4.62 7.01
CA TYR A 204 19.83 -5.70 7.96
C TYR A 204 20.49 -5.20 9.25
N GLN A 205 19.96 -5.65 10.38
CA GLN A 205 20.54 -5.31 11.66
C GLN A 205 21.85 -6.10 11.83
N GLN A 206 22.96 -5.38 12.06
CA GLN A 206 24.24 -6.02 12.30
C GLN A 206 24.21 -6.68 13.68
N GLY A 207 24.17 -8.02 13.69
CA GLY A 207 24.39 -8.83 14.87
C GLY A 207 25.88 -9.12 15.10
N GLU A 208 26.16 -10.21 15.82
CA GLU A 208 27.49 -10.81 15.83
C GLU A 208 27.83 -11.32 14.42
N SER A 209 28.98 -10.93 13.87
CA SER A 209 29.41 -11.39 12.54
C SER A 209 29.59 -12.90 12.52
N MET A 210 28.94 -13.55 11.57
CA MET A 210 28.98 -14.98 11.34
C MET A 210 29.87 -15.33 10.16
N ILE A 211 30.42 -16.55 10.18
CA ILE A 211 31.23 -17.04 9.06
C ILE A 211 30.35 -17.10 7.82
N GLY A 212 30.84 -16.53 6.71
CA GLY A 212 30.09 -16.46 5.46
C GLY A 212 29.24 -15.20 5.30
N ASP A 213 29.22 -14.30 6.28
CA ASP A 213 28.57 -13.01 6.13
C ASP A 213 29.26 -12.18 5.05
N VAL A 214 28.44 -11.58 4.20
CA VAL A 214 28.88 -10.72 3.10
C VAL A 214 28.90 -9.28 3.58
N PHE A 215 30.02 -8.61 3.35
CA PHE A 215 30.22 -7.18 3.57
C PHE A 215 30.37 -6.50 2.22
N TRP A 216 29.66 -5.39 2.04
CA TRP A 216 29.75 -4.53 0.87
C TRP A 216 30.37 -3.21 1.30
N ASP A 217 31.57 -2.91 0.79
CA ASP A 217 32.33 -1.71 1.12
C ASP A 217 32.49 -1.52 2.65
N GLY A 218 32.75 -2.63 3.35
CA GLY A 218 32.89 -2.66 4.81
C GLY A 218 31.57 -2.61 5.61
N ALA A 219 30.41 -2.43 4.96
CA ALA A 219 29.10 -2.50 5.61
C ALA A 219 28.51 -3.90 5.53
N TYR A 220 27.89 -4.37 6.61
CA TYR A 220 27.19 -5.66 6.62
C TYR A 220 26.00 -5.63 5.65
N SER A 221 25.96 -6.54 4.67
CA SER A 221 24.90 -6.55 3.66
C SER A 221 23.63 -7.28 4.10
N GLY A 222 23.69 -8.05 5.19
CA GLY A 222 22.59 -8.91 5.61
C GLY A 222 22.51 -10.27 4.91
N ILE A 223 23.42 -10.50 3.98
CA ILE A 223 23.46 -11.74 3.20
C ILE A 223 24.55 -12.63 3.80
N ASN A 224 24.22 -13.89 4.00
CA ASN A 224 25.19 -14.92 4.32
C ASN A 224 25.23 -15.94 3.17
N ILE A 225 26.43 -16.28 2.69
CA ILE A 225 26.61 -17.19 1.55
C ILE A 225 26.03 -18.58 1.79
N PHE A 226 25.90 -19.00 3.04
CA PHE A 226 25.33 -20.30 3.42
C PHE A 226 23.81 -20.27 3.52
N SER A 227 23.19 -19.09 3.59
CA SER A 227 21.74 -18.90 3.74
C SER A 227 21.20 -17.83 2.79
N LEU A 228 21.70 -17.79 1.55
CA LEU A 228 21.27 -16.83 0.54
C LEU A 228 19.76 -16.95 0.23
N GLU A 229 19.23 -18.17 0.29
CA GLU A 229 17.81 -18.45 0.14
C GLU A 229 16.96 -17.66 1.15
N GLU A 230 17.39 -17.55 2.41
CA GLU A 230 16.67 -16.76 3.42
C GLU A 230 16.59 -15.29 3.03
N SER A 231 17.69 -14.70 2.54
CA SER A 231 17.70 -13.31 2.09
C SER A 231 16.78 -13.08 0.89
N ILE A 232 16.71 -14.04 -0.03
CA ILE A 232 15.79 -13.97 -1.19
C ILE A 232 14.34 -14.12 -0.76
N ILE A 233 14.05 -15.02 0.20
CA ILE A 233 12.71 -15.17 0.78
C ILE A 233 12.26 -13.87 1.47
N ASP A 234 13.15 -13.22 2.23
CA ASP A 234 12.85 -11.95 2.87
C ASP A 234 12.50 -10.87 1.83
N ILE A 235 13.31 -10.75 0.76
CA ILE A 235 13.06 -9.82 -0.35
C ILE A 235 11.75 -10.13 -1.09
N GLU A 236 11.51 -11.41 -1.38
CA GLU A 236 10.28 -11.90 -2.01
C GLU A 236 9.05 -11.53 -1.17
N SER A 237 9.12 -11.76 0.14
CA SER A 237 8.04 -11.43 1.07
C SER A 237 7.74 -9.93 1.04
N VAL A 238 8.76 -9.08 1.12
CA VAL A 238 8.59 -7.61 1.08
C VAL A 238 7.98 -7.18 -0.25
N LEU A 239 8.49 -7.67 -1.37
CA LEU A 239 7.96 -7.33 -2.69
C LEU A 239 6.48 -7.71 -2.85
N ASN A 240 6.09 -8.87 -2.33
CA ASN A 240 4.71 -9.34 -2.40
C ASN A 240 3.76 -8.44 -1.60
N GLU A 241 4.14 -8.07 -0.38
CA GLU A 241 3.35 -7.17 0.46
C GLU A 241 3.21 -5.78 -0.19
N LEU A 242 4.29 -5.28 -0.81
CA LEU A 242 4.26 -4.02 -1.56
C LEU A 242 3.35 -4.11 -2.80
N LEU A 243 3.39 -5.23 -3.54
CA LEU A 243 2.50 -5.44 -4.68
C LEU A 243 1.04 -5.46 -4.26
N GLU A 244 0.71 -6.18 -3.19
CA GLU A 244 -0.63 -6.24 -2.65
C GLU A 244 -1.11 -4.85 -2.22
N PHE A 245 -0.26 -4.08 -1.53
CA PHE A 245 -0.58 -2.71 -1.13
C PHE A 245 -0.87 -1.79 -2.32
N THR A 246 -0.16 -1.97 -3.45
CA THR A 246 -0.44 -1.21 -4.69
C THR A 246 -1.62 -1.72 -5.51
N GLY A 247 -2.35 -2.73 -5.00
CA GLY A 247 -3.51 -3.34 -5.66
C GLY A 247 -3.15 -4.26 -6.82
N ASN A 248 -1.92 -4.76 -6.87
CA ASN A 248 -1.44 -5.67 -7.91
C ASN A 248 -1.46 -7.12 -7.41
N ALA A 249 -1.89 -8.03 -8.29
CA ALA A 249 -1.93 -9.45 -7.95
C ALA A 249 -0.53 -10.05 -7.86
N PHE A 250 -0.37 -10.98 -6.92
CA PHE A 250 0.81 -11.78 -6.65
C PHE A 250 1.50 -12.29 -7.92
N LYS A 251 2.81 -12.03 -8.05
CA LYS A 251 3.65 -12.60 -9.11
C LYS A 251 4.82 -13.37 -8.52
N THR A 252 4.65 -14.69 -8.55
CA THR A 252 5.67 -15.76 -8.48
C THR A 252 6.48 -15.93 -7.19
N LYS A 253 6.47 -17.17 -6.68
CA LYS A 253 7.42 -17.65 -5.67
C LYS A 253 8.71 -18.09 -6.33
N TYR A 254 9.86 -17.48 -6.05
CA TYR A 254 11.18 -17.94 -6.50
C TYR A 254 11.94 -18.72 -5.43
N SER A 255 11.52 -18.58 -4.17
CA SER A 255 11.99 -19.30 -2.98
C SER A 255 12.37 -20.77 -3.24
N HIS A 256 11.53 -21.53 -3.93
CA HIS A 256 11.77 -22.97 -4.20
C HIS A 256 12.86 -23.30 -5.23
N LYS A 257 13.59 -22.32 -5.79
CA LYS A 257 14.61 -22.55 -6.83
C LYS A 257 16.03 -22.19 -6.41
N VAL A 258 16.23 -21.63 -5.22
CA VAL A 258 17.56 -21.26 -4.69
C VAL A 258 18.24 -22.46 -4.01
N GLU A 259 18.12 -23.66 -4.57
CA GLU A 259 18.92 -24.80 -4.10
C GLU A 259 20.30 -24.71 -4.75
N GLY A 260 21.28 -24.15 -4.03
CA GLY A 260 22.57 -23.81 -4.62
C GLY A 260 23.77 -24.06 -3.72
N ASP A 261 24.01 -25.29 -3.27
CA ASP A 261 25.32 -25.69 -2.71
C ASP A 261 26.46 -25.29 -3.66
N TRP A 262 26.18 -25.38 -4.96
CA TRP A 262 27.09 -24.99 -6.03
C TRP A 262 27.39 -23.48 -6.04
N LEU A 263 26.43 -22.61 -5.71
CA LEU A 263 26.66 -21.15 -5.65
C LEU A 263 27.55 -20.83 -4.46
N THR A 264 27.26 -21.44 -3.31
CA THR A 264 28.10 -21.36 -2.11
C THR A 264 29.54 -21.76 -2.44
N ASP A 265 29.73 -22.86 -3.18
CA ASP A 265 31.05 -23.34 -3.59
C ASP A 265 31.78 -22.38 -4.53
N LYS A 266 31.07 -21.82 -5.53
CA LYS A 266 31.65 -20.88 -6.50
C LYS A 266 32.07 -19.58 -5.82
N LEU A 267 31.25 -19.07 -4.91
CA LEU A 267 31.58 -17.93 -4.09
C LEU A 267 32.82 -18.25 -3.24
N LEU A 268 32.83 -19.37 -2.51
CA LEU A 268 33.99 -19.78 -1.72
C LEU A 268 35.27 -19.94 -2.56
N GLU A 269 35.18 -20.50 -3.77
CA GLU A 269 36.33 -20.61 -4.69
C GLU A 269 36.87 -19.23 -5.09
N ARG A 270 35.99 -18.27 -5.38
CA ARG A 270 36.34 -16.90 -5.74
C ARG A 270 36.91 -16.11 -4.57
N PHE A 271 36.35 -16.29 -3.37
CA PHE A 271 36.75 -15.52 -2.20
C PHE A 271 38.02 -16.06 -1.52
N LYS A 272 38.51 -17.25 -1.90
CA LYS A 272 39.85 -17.73 -1.53
C LYS A 272 40.98 -16.87 -2.08
N THR A 273 40.76 -16.18 -3.20
CA THR A 273 41.79 -15.38 -3.89
C THR A 273 41.70 -13.89 -3.56
N GLN A 274 41.01 -13.49 -2.50
CA GLN A 274 40.86 -12.06 -2.17
C GLN A 274 42.19 -11.43 -1.76
N GLU A 275 42.71 -10.58 -2.64
CA GLU A 275 43.68 -9.55 -2.30
C GLU A 275 42.98 -8.38 -1.58
N ALA A 276 43.72 -7.63 -0.76
CA ALA A 276 43.19 -6.45 -0.08
C ALA A 276 42.73 -5.41 -1.14
N GLY A 277 41.44 -5.08 -1.17
CA GLY A 277 40.88 -4.05 -2.07
C GLY A 277 39.57 -4.38 -2.79
N TYR A 278 39.00 -5.58 -2.62
CA TYR A 278 37.69 -5.90 -3.19
C TYR A 278 36.54 -5.23 -2.42
N VAL A 279 35.51 -4.80 -3.17
CA VAL A 279 34.28 -4.16 -2.66
C VAL A 279 33.43 -5.15 -1.86
N ILE A 280 33.33 -6.40 -2.32
CA ILE A 280 32.64 -7.47 -1.60
C ILE A 280 33.66 -8.21 -0.75
N GLN A 281 33.41 -8.40 0.55
CA GLN A 281 34.27 -9.16 1.46
C GLN A 281 33.43 -10.23 2.16
N ILE A 282 34.02 -11.40 2.40
CA ILE A 282 33.39 -12.43 3.22
C ILE A 282 34.06 -12.49 4.57
N HIS A 283 33.25 -12.46 5.62
CA HIS A 283 33.75 -12.67 6.97
C HIS A 283 34.16 -14.14 7.17
N ASP A 284 35.47 -14.36 7.20
CA ASP A 284 36.05 -15.65 7.54
C ASP A 284 37.33 -15.48 8.38
N PRO A 285 37.21 -15.12 9.67
CA PRO A 285 38.34 -14.73 10.52
C PRO A 285 39.38 -15.84 10.75
N HIS A 286 39.09 -17.07 10.33
CA HIS A 286 39.95 -18.23 10.53
C HIS A 286 40.06 -19.16 9.31
N GLN A 287 39.66 -18.70 8.11
CA GLN A 287 39.65 -19.53 6.89
C GLN A 287 38.84 -20.83 7.04
N ARG A 288 37.77 -20.79 7.84
CA ARG A 288 36.92 -21.93 8.20
C ARG A 288 35.72 -22.09 7.26
N ALA A 289 35.45 -21.15 6.37
CA ALA A 289 34.28 -21.21 5.51
C ALA A 289 34.26 -22.46 4.60
N GLN A 290 35.43 -22.93 4.15
CA GLN A 290 35.55 -24.19 3.39
C GLN A 290 35.13 -25.41 4.21
N PHE A 291 35.53 -25.44 5.48
CA PHE A 291 35.19 -26.52 6.39
C PHE A 291 33.70 -26.53 6.70
N VAL A 292 33.08 -25.36 6.88
CA VAL A 292 31.63 -25.21 7.04
C VAL A 292 30.88 -25.69 5.78
N SER A 293 31.34 -25.32 4.58
CA SER A 293 30.75 -25.82 3.31
C SER A 293 30.84 -27.35 3.22
N GLN A 294 31.99 -27.94 3.54
CA GLN A 294 32.15 -29.39 3.52
C GLN A 294 31.20 -30.09 4.50
N ILE A 295 31.02 -29.54 5.70
CA ILE A 295 30.06 -30.06 6.68
C ILE A 295 28.63 -29.98 6.13
N LYS A 296 28.22 -28.83 5.57
CA LYS A 296 26.88 -28.64 5.00
C LYS A 296 26.58 -29.65 3.89
N LYS A 297 27.51 -29.82 2.94
CA LYS A 297 27.42 -30.84 1.88
C LYS A 297 27.29 -32.25 2.43
N ASN A 298 28.12 -32.59 3.41
CA ASN A 298 28.08 -33.91 4.02
C ASN A 298 26.72 -34.17 4.67
N ALA A 299 26.14 -33.15 5.32
CA ALA A 299 24.81 -33.20 5.93
C ALA A 299 23.68 -33.36 4.90
N GLN A 300 23.73 -32.62 3.80
CA GLN A 300 22.73 -32.73 2.72
C GLN A 300 22.83 -34.09 2.01
N ASN A 301 24.05 -34.59 1.77
CA ASN A 301 24.27 -35.92 1.22
C ASN A 301 23.68 -37.00 2.15
N LEU A 302 23.85 -36.85 3.47
CA LEU A 302 23.22 -37.68 4.50
C LEU A 302 21.68 -37.69 4.40
N ILE A 303 21.06 -36.53 4.17
CA ILE A 303 19.59 -36.40 4.03
C ILE A 303 19.09 -37.04 2.72
N LYS A 304 19.88 -36.92 1.64
CA LYS A 304 19.55 -37.44 0.30
C LYS A 304 19.73 -38.96 0.17
N HIS A 305 20.68 -39.56 0.89
CA HIS A 305 20.97 -41.00 0.77
C HIS A 305 20.27 -41.81 1.86
N SER A 306 19.43 -42.76 1.46
CA SER A 306 18.78 -43.75 2.35
C SER A 306 19.65 -44.99 2.64
N ASN A 307 20.85 -45.08 2.06
CA ASN A 307 21.76 -46.19 2.27
C ASN A 307 22.58 -45.99 3.56
N TYR A 308 22.37 -46.91 4.49
CA TYR A 308 22.95 -46.96 5.83
C TYR A 308 24.48 -46.77 5.86
N GLU A 309 25.19 -47.27 4.85
CA GLU A 309 26.65 -47.24 4.81
C GLU A 309 27.24 -45.88 4.37
N SER A 310 26.51 -45.13 3.54
CA SER A 310 26.88 -43.75 3.19
C SER A 310 26.57 -42.79 4.34
N VAL A 311 25.44 -43.01 5.04
CA VAL A 311 25.07 -42.30 6.27
C VAL A 311 26.13 -42.52 7.33
N TYR A 312 26.57 -43.76 7.57
CA TYR A 312 27.60 -44.05 8.57
C TYR A 312 28.98 -43.46 8.23
N ARG A 313 29.43 -43.50 6.96
CA ARG A 313 30.68 -42.83 6.55
C ARG A 313 30.62 -41.32 6.72
N HIS A 314 29.53 -40.69 6.28
CA HIS A 314 29.39 -39.23 6.39
C HIS A 314 29.21 -38.80 7.85
N ALA A 315 28.45 -39.55 8.65
CA ALA A 315 28.33 -39.34 10.09
C ALA A 315 29.67 -39.55 10.81
N ARG A 316 30.49 -40.54 10.40
CA ARG A 316 31.84 -40.76 10.92
C ARG A 316 32.80 -39.64 10.54
N ASP A 317 32.76 -39.13 9.31
CA ASP A 317 33.56 -37.97 8.90
C ASP A 317 33.13 -36.73 9.69
N ILE A 318 31.82 -36.54 9.90
CA ILE A 318 31.26 -35.50 10.78
C ILE A 318 31.65 -35.71 12.26
N LEU A 319 31.75 -36.95 12.73
CA LEU A 319 32.17 -37.30 14.11
C LEU A 319 33.68 -37.14 14.33
N PHE A 320 34.52 -37.46 13.35
CA PHE A 320 35.95 -37.07 13.35
C PHE A 320 36.09 -35.55 13.32
N THR A 321 35.17 -34.90 12.62
CA THR A 321 35.02 -33.47 12.63
C THR A 321 34.51 -32.97 13.99
N LYS A 322 33.76 -33.75 14.79
CA LYS A 322 33.25 -33.40 16.13
C LYS A 322 34.37 -33.06 17.12
N HIS A 323 35.54 -33.70 17.07
CA HIS A 323 36.66 -33.30 17.93
C HIS A 323 37.22 -31.91 17.55
N LYS A 324 37.20 -31.55 16.26
CA LYS A 324 37.48 -30.17 15.78
C LYS A 324 36.29 -29.24 15.99
N ALA A 325 35.06 -29.73 15.90
CA ALA A 325 33.82 -28.99 16.03
C ALA A 325 33.51 -28.66 17.51
N GLN A 326 34.01 -29.45 18.45
CA GLN A 326 33.92 -29.22 19.89
C GLN A 326 34.98 -28.20 20.34
N GLN A 327 36.14 -28.15 19.67
CA GLN A 327 37.06 -26.99 19.71
C GLN A 327 36.47 -25.75 19.01
N LEU A 328 35.57 -25.94 18.05
CA LEU A 328 34.83 -24.85 17.42
C LEU A 328 33.63 -24.41 18.23
N LYS A 329 32.95 -25.26 19.00
CA LYS A 329 31.78 -24.94 19.84
C LYS A 329 32.13 -23.97 20.97
N THR A 330 33.36 -24.01 21.46
CA THR A 330 33.91 -23.00 22.38
C THR A 330 34.24 -21.68 21.67
N SER A 331 34.25 -21.62 20.33
CA SER A 331 34.51 -20.42 19.52
C SER A 331 33.36 -19.97 18.59
N MET A 332 32.33 -20.80 18.38
CA MET A 332 31.23 -20.61 17.44
C MET A 332 29.90 -20.72 18.19
N ARG A 333 29.19 -19.60 18.35
CA ARG A 333 27.77 -19.58 18.70
C ARG A 333 26.89 -19.74 17.45
N CYS A 334 27.05 -20.83 16.70
CA CYS A 334 26.03 -21.24 15.73
C CYS A 334 24.88 -21.88 16.52
N ARG A 335 23.83 -21.15 16.89
CA ARG A 335 22.70 -21.73 17.62
C ARG A 335 21.79 -22.57 16.73
N SER A 336 21.32 -22.11 15.58
CA SER A 336 20.41 -22.93 14.75
C SER A 336 21.09 -24.12 14.09
N LEU A 337 22.16 -23.87 13.34
CA LEU A 337 22.98 -24.92 12.71
C LEU A 337 23.75 -25.76 13.74
N GLY A 338 24.06 -25.21 14.90
CA GLY A 338 24.65 -26.00 15.98
C GLY A 338 23.61 -26.87 16.65
N ASP A 339 22.44 -26.37 17.03
CA ASP A 339 21.43 -27.12 17.78
C ASP A 339 20.75 -28.19 16.93
N ASP A 340 20.47 -27.93 15.64
CA ASP A 340 19.97 -28.96 14.72
C ASP A 340 21.01 -30.05 14.51
N PHE A 341 22.28 -29.67 14.36
CA PHE A 341 23.38 -30.60 14.13
C PHE A 341 23.83 -31.33 15.40
N TYR A 342 23.73 -30.68 16.58
CA TYR A 342 23.99 -31.27 17.90
C TYR A 342 22.83 -32.18 18.29
N GLY A 343 21.59 -31.84 17.95
CA GLY A 343 20.41 -32.69 18.14
C GLY A 343 20.46 -33.94 17.26
N ILE A 344 20.85 -33.78 15.99
CA ILE A 344 21.20 -34.86 15.07
C ILE A 344 22.30 -35.71 15.74
N ILE A 345 23.48 -35.15 16.02
CA ILE A 345 24.65 -35.87 16.57
C ILE A 345 24.39 -36.54 17.93
N ASN A 346 23.66 -35.91 18.85
CA ASN A 346 23.31 -36.50 20.15
C ASN A 346 22.23 -37.57 20.02
N GLY A 347 21.40 -37.52 18.97
CA GLY A 347 20.53 -38.65 18.59
C GLY A 347 21.31 -39.83 18.01
N PHE A 348 22.54 -39.63 17.52
CA PHE A 348 23.40 -40.67 16.95
C PHE A 348 24.37 -41.33 17.95
N VAL A 349 24.71 -40.68 19.07
CA VAL A 349 25.74 -41.15 20.01
C VAL A 349 25.25 -40.97 21.45
N PRO A 350 25.00 -42.05 22.23
CA PRO A 350 24.70 -41.94 23.66
C PRO A 350 25.89 -41.32 24.41
N GLU A 351 25.63 -40.57 25.48
CA GLU A 351 26.66 -39.94 26.33
C GLU A 351 27.61 -40.97 26.98
N ASP A 352 27.21 -42.24 26.97
CA ASP A 352 27.77 -43.35 27.72
C ASP A 352 28.80 -44.16 26.90
N GLY A 353 28.98 -43.87 25.61
CA GLY A 353 29.92 -44.61 24.75
C GLY A 353 29.62 -46.10 24.59
N THR A 354 28.42 -46.56 24.94
CA THR A 354 28.02 -47.96 24.77
C THR A 354 27.49 -48.20 23.37
N ASP A 355 28.16 -49.12 22.67
CA ASP A 355 27.80 -49.57 21.33
C ASP A 355 26.38 -50.14 21.29
N GLY A 356 25.63 -49.72 20.27
CA GLY A 356 24.53 -50.50 19.72
C GLY A 356 23.19 -50.41 20.45
N ARG A 357 22.41 -49.36 20.19
CA ARG A 357 20.94 -49.52 20.07
C ARG A 357 20.35 -48.79 18.85
N SER A 358 20.00 -49.65 17.90
CA SER A 358 18.95 -49.56 16.89
C SER A 358 19.01 -48.44 15.85
N SER A 359 19.45 -48.85 14.66
CA SER A 359 19.15 -48.33 13.32
C SER A 359 17.75 -47.71 13.16
N ALA A 360 16.76 -48.19 13.90
CA ALA A 360 15.39 -47.69 13.84
C ALA A 360 15.24 -46.29 14.45
N ASN A 361 16.02 -45.91 15.47
CA ASN A 361 15.96 -44.57 16.06
C ASN A 361 16.53 -43.50 15.12
N ILE A 362 17.59 -43.85 14.40
CA ILE A 362 18.23 -43.03 13.36
C ILE A 362 17.24 -42.76 12.22
N LEU A 363 16.61 -43.83 11.69
CA LEU A 363 15.60 -43.73 10.64
C LEU A 363 14.37 -42.94 11.11
N HIS A 364 13.96 -43.09 12.37
CA HIS A 364 12.83 -42.35 12.95
C HIS A 364 13.09 -40.84 13.03
N HIS A 365 14.30 -40.40 13.45
CA HIS A 365 14.67 -38.98 13.47
C HIS A 365 14.84 -38.38 12.07
N ILE A 366 15.43 -39.14 11.13
CA ILE A 366 15.52 -38.72 9.72
C ILE A 366 14.12 -38.58 9.10
N HIS A 367 13.18 -39.49 9.43
CA HIS A 367 11.80 -39.38 8.98
C HIS A 367 11.09 -38.14 9.58
N LYS A 368 11.36 -37.82 10.84
CA LYS A 368 10.81 -36.65 11.52
C LYS A 368 11.30 -35.34 10.90
N LEU A 369 12.59 -35.26 10.55
CA LEU A 369 13.22 -34.14 9.83
C LEU A 369 12.75 -33.99 8.37
N LYS A 370 12.30 -35.07 7.73
CA LYS A 370 11.68 -35.01 6.39
C LYS A 370 10.20 -34.58 6.43
N SER A 371 9.57 -34.61 7.61
CA SER A 371 8.14 -34.30 7.80
C SER A 371 7.87 -32.93 8.43
N SER A 372 8.90 -32.26 8.91
CA SER A 372 8.93 -30.86 9.36
C SER A 372 9.53 -30.00 8.26
#